data_AF-A0A742FFL8-F1
#
_entry.id   AF-A0A742FFL8-F1
#
_cell.length_a   1.000
_cell.length_b   1.000
_cell.length_c   1.000
_cell.angle_alpha   90.00
_cell.angle_beta   90.00
_cell.angle_gamma   90.00
#
_symmetry.space_group_name_H-M   'P 1'
#
loop_
_entity.id
_entity.type
_entity.pdbx_description
1 polymer ?
#
loop_
_entity_poly.entity_id
_entity_poly.type
_entity_poly.pdbx_seq_one_letter_code
_entity_poly.pdbx_strand_id
1 'polypeptide(L)'
;MSWLTAPAYAADPCKSVFCLYGKAVGRSGGSECSSAEKDFFNKIEKKKGKIRWSKTFNLRKNFLNQCSTADSAAILLIMSKFGRVRG
;
A
#
# COMPACT_ATOMS: atom_id res chain seq x y z
N MET A 1 18.21 -18.16 -26.84
CA MET A 1 17.15 -18.34 -25.84
C MET A 1 16.93 -16.99 -25.21
N SER A 2 15.96 -16.22 -25.71
CA SER A 2 15.74 -14.85 -25.25
C SER A 2 15.14 -14.88 -23.85
N TRP A 3 15.91 -14.45 -22.85
CA TRP A 3 15.40 -14.22 -21.51
C TRP A 3 14.45 -13.02 -21.57
N LEU A 4 13.15 -13.29 -21.60
CA LEU A 4 12.13 -12.30 -21.31
C LEU A 4 12.20 -12.02 -19.80
N THR A 5 12.98 -11.01 -19.43
CA THR A 5 12.88 -10.41 -18.10
C THR A 5 11.46 -9.88 -17.96
N ALA A 6 10.61 -10.59 -17.21
CA ALA A 6 9.26 -10.11 -16.90
C ALA A 6 9.38 -8.72 -16.27
N PRO A 7 8.53 -7.74 -16.64
CA PRO A 7 8.54 -6.45 -15.97
C PRO A 7 8.28 -6.71 -14.49
N ALA A 8 9.26 -6.39 -13.64
CA ALA A 8 8.98 -6.25 -12.23
C ALA A 8 7.93 -5.15 -12.13
N TYR A 9 6.68 -5.50 -11.83
CA TYR A 9 5.65 -4.51 -11.47
C TYR A 9 6.17 -3.81 -10.23
N ALA A 10 6.83 -2.67 -10.45
CA ALA A 10 7.29 -1.81 -9.39
C ALA A 10 6.02 -1.34 -8.64
N ALA A 11 6.09 -1.40 -7.31
CA ALA A 11 4.99 -0.91 -6.50
C ALA A 11 4.71 0.56 -6.85
N ASP A 12 3.45 0.89 -7.14
CA ASP A 12 3.01 2.25 -7.48
C ASP A 12 2.35 2.90 -6.25
N PRO A 13 3.04 3.84 -5.56
CA PRO A 13 2.49 4.54 -4.42
C PRO A 13 1.20 5.30 -4.73
N CYS A 14 1.12 5.95 -5.89
CA CYS A 14 -0.03 6.78 -6.25
C CYS A 14 -1.26 5.94 -6.57
N LYS A 15 -1.08 4.85 -7.32
CA LYS A 15 -2.15 3.87 -7.54
C LYS A 15 -2.61 3.26 -6.21
N SER A 16 -1.68 2.98 -5.29
CA SER A 16 -1.99 2.47 -3.95
C SER A 16 -2.82 3.47 -3.14
N VAL A 17 -2.45 4.76 -3.13
CA VAL A 17 -3.26 5.82 -2.50
C VAL A 17 -4.66 5.84 -3.09
N PHE A 18 -4.79 5.89 -4.40
CA PHE A 18 -6.09 5.95 -5.08
C PHE A 18 -6.99 4.76 -4.72
N CYS A 19 -6.47 3.54 -4.85
CA CYS A 19 -7.20 2.31 -4.57
C CYS A 19 -7.60 2.18 -3.10
N LEU A 20 -6.66 2.44 -2.18
CA LEU A 20 -6.93 2.34 -0.74
C LEU A 20 -7.87 3.44 -0.27
N TYR A 21 -7.81 4.63 -0.86
CA TYR A 21 -8.77 5.69 -0.56
C TYR A 21 -10.18 5.28 -0.97
N GLY A 22 -10.35 4.76 -2.19
CA GLY A 22 -11.62 4.18 -2.65
C GLY A 22 -12.14 3.14 -1.65
N LYS A 23 -11.29 2.18 -1.28
CA LYS A 23 -11.61 1.14 -0.30
C LYS A 23 -11.97 1.71 1.07
N ALA A 24 -11.28 2.75 1.52
CA ALA A 24 -11.53 3.42 2.80
C ALA A 24 -12.91 4.07 2.87
N VAL A 25 -13.40 4.62 1.75
CA VAL A 25 -14.73 5.24 1.63
C VAL A 25 -15.82 4.27 1.18
N GLY A 26 -15.54 2.96 1.15
CA GLY A 26 -16.52 1.92 0.81
C GLY A 26 -16.73 1.69 -0.69
N ARG A 27 -15.84 2.19 -1.55
CA ARG A 27 -15.82 1.91 -3.00
C ARG A 27 -14.76 0.85 -3.31
N SER A 28 -15.09 -0.14 -4.13
CA SER A 28 -14.11 -1.13 -4.58
C SER A 28 -13.55 -0.72 -5.93
N GLY A 29 -12.23 -0.72 -6.07
CA GLY A 29 -11.57 -0.54 -7.37
C GLY A 29 -11.47 -1.82 -8.20
N GLY A 30 -12.07 -2.92 -7.75
CA GLY A 30 -12.07 -4.20 -8.45
C GLY A 30 -10.69 -4.84 -8.58
N SER A 31 -10.54 -5.72 -9.57
CA SER A 31 -9.27 -6.42 -9.87
C SER A 31 -8.10 -5.47 -10.15
N GLU A 32 -8.39 -4.31 -10.71
CA GLU A 32 -7.39 -3.29 -11.07
C GLU A 32 -6.63 -2.74 -9.86
N CYS A 33 -7.26 -2.77 -8.68
CA CYS A 33 -6.68 -2.31 -7.43
C CYS A 33 -6.02 -3.43 -6.61
N SER A 34 -6.23 -4.70 -6.96
CA SER A 34 -5.73 -5.84 -6.18
C SER A 34 -4.21 -5.79 -5.99
N SER A 35 -3.45 -5.52 -7.05
CA SER A 35 -2.00 -5.41 -6.98
C SER A 35 -1.53 -4.21 -6.15
N ALA A 36 -2.18 -3.05 -6.29
CA ALA A 36 -1.81 -1.84 -5.56
C ALA A 36 -2.13 -1.94 -4.05
N GLU A 37 -3.27 -2.55 -3.71
CA GLU A 37 -3.58 -2.87 -2.32
C GLU A 37 -2.56 -3.84 -1.73
N LYS A 38 -2.18 -4.87 -2.50
CA LYS A 38 -1.17 -5.85 -2.09
C LYS A 38 0.20 -5.20 -1.87
N ASP A 39 0.60 -4.23 -2.69
CA ASP A 39 1.86 -3.49 -2.52
C ASP A 39 1.92 -2.78 -1.17
N PHE A 40 0.83 -2.13 -0.77
CA PHE A 40 0.69 -1.51 0.54
C PHE A 40 0.67 -2.55 1.68
N PHE A 41 -0.12 -3.62 1.54
CA PHE A 41 -0.24 -4.59 2.63
C PHE A 41 1.02 -5.42 2.83
N ASN A 42 1.83 -5.65 1.78
CA ASN A 42 3.14 -6.29 1.85
C ASN A 42 4.21 -5.46 2.55
N LYS A 43 4.00 -4.15 2.72
CA LYS A 43 4.85 -3.28 3.54
C LYS A 43 4.70 -3.65 5.03
N ILE A 44 5.38 -4.70 5.46
CA ILE A 44 5.33 -5.22 6.83
C ILE A 44 6.74 -5.33 7.39
N GLU A 45 6.94 -4.75 8.57
CA GLU A 45 8.13 -4.99 9.37
C GLU A 45 7.88 -6.15 10.35
N LYS A 46 8.73 -7.18 10.30
CA LYS A 46 8.70 -8.30 11.24
C LYS A 46 10.01 -8.39 12.02
N LYS A 47 9.94 -8.82 13.29
CA LYS A 47 11.12 -9.19 14.10
C LYS A 47 10.79 -10.47 14.86
N LYS A 48 11.64 -11.51 14.71
CA LYS A 48 11.43 -12.84 15.30
C LYS A 48 10.02 -13.39 14.99
N GLY A 49 9.60 -13.32 13.73
CA GLY A 49 8.28 -13.78 13.26
C GLY A 49 7.07 -12.92 13.65
N LYS A 50 7.21 -12.00 14.61
CA LYS A 50 6.12 -11.11 15.06
C LYS A 50 6.11 -9.80 14.27
N ILE A 51 4.92 -9.34 13.90
CA ILE A 51 4.74 -8.06 13.21
C ILE A 51 4.96 -6.92 14.20
N ARG A 52 5.76 -5.94 13.80
CA ARG A 52 5.94 -4.69 14.55
C ARG A 52 4.98 -3.65 14.00
N TRP A 53 3.76 -3.58 14.54
CA TRP A 53 2.71 -2.72 14.00
C TRP A 53 3.08 -1.24 13.94
N SER A 54 3.78 -0.70 14.96
CA SER A 54 4.22 0.70 14.92
C SER A 54 5.22 0.98 13.79
N LYS A 55 6.13 0.04 13.52
CA LYS A 55 7.08 0.17 12.40
C LYS A 55 6.40 -0.06 11.05
N THR A 56 5.51 -1.05 10.97
CA THR A 56 4.70 -1.36 9.79
C THR A 56 3.85 -0.14 9.39
N PHE A 57 3.24 0.52 10.37
CA PHE A 57 2.49 1.75 10.17
C PHE A 57 3.37 2.85 9.53
N ASN A 58 4.57 3.09 10.07
CA ASN A 58 5.48 4.08 9.48
C ASN A 58 5.97 3.69 8.09
N LEU A 59 6.24 2.40 7.85
CA LEU A 59 6.70 1.90 6.56
C LEU A 59 5.62 2.04 5.48
N ARG A 60 4.36 1.75 5.84
CA ARG A 60 3.18 1.98 5.01
C ARG A 60 2.94 3.47 4.73
N LYS A 61 3.03 4.33 5.75
CA LYS A 61 2.90 5.78 5.57
C LYS A 61 3.99 6.32 4.64
N ASN A 62 5.24 5.92 4.85
CA ASN A 62 6.36 6.33 4.01
C ASN A 62 6.22 5.85 2.57
N PHE A 63 5.65 4.66 2.35
CA PHE A 63 5.31 4.19 1.01
C PHE A 63 4.27 5.11 0.35
N LEU A 64 3.15 5.41 1.00
CA LEU A 64 2.13 6.30 0.43
C LEU A 64 2.64 7.72 0.19
N ASN A 65 3.51 8.23 1.07
CA ASN A 65 4.15 9.55 0.94
C ASN A 65 5.11 9.65 -0.26
N GLN A 66 5.46 8.55 -0.93
CA GLN A 66 6.21 8.60 -2.20
C GLN A 66 5.33 9.11 -3.36
N CYS A 67 4.00 9.12 -3.19
CA CYS A 67 3.12 9.79 -4.12
C CYS A 67 3.09 11.29 -3.85
N SER A 68 3.79 12.09 -4.66
CA SER A 68 3.88 13.55 -4.50
C SER A 68 2.55 14.28 -4.73
N THR A 69 1.62 13.67 -5.46
CA THR A 69 0.30 14.25 -5.77
C THR A 69 -0.80 13.81 -4.80
N ALA A 70 -0.48 12.96 -3.83
CA ALA A 70 -1.46 12.45 -2.88
C ALA A 70 -1.87 13.52 -1.86
N ASP A 71 -3.18 13.66 -1.68
CA ASP A 71 -3.72 14.49 -0.62
C ASP A 71 -3.38 13.91 0.77
N SER A 72 -2.89 14.77 1.67
CA SER A 72 -2.46 14.34 3.01
C SER A 72 -3.61 13.79 3.85
N ALA A 73 -4.84 14.31 3.69
CA ALA A 73 -6.01 13.79 4.39
C ALA A 73 -6.42 12.40 3.87
N ALA A 74 -6.28 12.16 2.56
CA ALA A 74 -6.45 10.82 1.99
C ALA A 74 -5.46 9.81 2.60
N ILE A 75 -4.18 10.17 2.71
CA ILE A 75 -3.17 9.31 3.36
C ILE A 75 -3.53 9.07 4.83
N LEU A 76 -3.93 10.10 5.57
CA LEU A 76 -4.33 9.96 6.98
C LEU A 76 -5.54 9.01 7.13
N LEU A 77 -6.55 9.13 6.27
CA LEU A 77 -7.72 8.25 6.28
C LEU A 77 -7.33 6.80 6.00
N ILE A 78 -6.51 6.57 4.98
CA ILE A 78 -5.98 5.23 4.64
C ILE A 78 -5.22 4.65 5.83
N MET A 79 -4.31 5.42 6.41
CA MET A 79 -3.51 4.97 7.55
C MET A 79 -4.36 4.71 8.80
N SER A 80 -5.42 5.49 9.03
CA SER A 80 -6.34 5.28 10.14
C SER A 80 -7.09 3.95 10.03
N LYS A 81 -7.45 3.52 8.82
CA LYS A 81 -8.19 2.26 8.59
C LYS A 81 -7.30 1.06 8.40
N PHE A 82 -6.21 1.23 7.64
CA PHE A 82 -5.43 0.11 7.12
C PHE A 82 -3.97 0.10 7.59
N GLY A 83 -3.52 1.13 8.31
CA GLY A 83 -2.12 1.27 8.70
C GLY A 83 -1.61 0.17 9.65
N ARG A 84 -2.49 -0.46 10.42
CA ARG A 84 -2.16 -1.50 11.41
C ARG A 84 -2.93 -2.81 11.25
N VAL A 85 -3.54 -3.02 10.08
CA VAL A 85 -4.29 -4.25 9.79
C VAL A 85 -3.46 -5.19 8.93
N ARG A 86 -3.75 -6.49 8.98
CA ARG A 86 -2.97 -7.48 8.24
C ARG A 86 -3.11 -7.35 6.72
N GLY A 87 -4.26 -6.85 6.25
CA GLY A 87 -4.57 -6.76 4.82
C GLY A 87 -5.11 -8.07 4.29
#